data_AF-A6IGY8-F1
#
_entry.id   AF-A6IGY8-F1
#
_cell.length_a   1.000
_cell.length_b   1.000
_cell.length_c   1.000
_cell.angle_alpha   90.00
_cell.angle_beta   90.00
_cell.angle_gamma   90.00
#
_symmetry.space_group_name_H-M   'P 1'
#
loop_
_entity.id
_entity.type
_entity.pdbx_description
1 polymer ?
#
loop_
_entity_poly.entity_id
_entity_poly.type
_entity_poly.pdbx_seq_one_letter_code
_entity_poly.pdbx_strand_id
1 'polypeptide(L)'
;MMSTLYKLHDRLAQIAGDHECGRSSQRMLSVQEAAAYLKDLGPEYEDVFNTSLLWIFKNGKDVGIRCVGYGPEEDLTNITDVQFLQSTRPQMPFWCRFRRAFITVTHRLLLLCLGVVLVCAVLRYMRYRWTKEEEETRQMYDMVVKIIDVLRSHNEACQETKDLQPYMPIPHVRDSLIQPQDRKKMKKVWERAVDFLAANESRVRTETRRVGGADFVVWRWVQPSASCDKTSVIPSKVWQGQAFHLDRRNSPPNSLTPCLKIRNMFDPVMEIGDHWHLAIQEAILEKCSDNDGIVHIAVDRNSREGCVYVKCLSPGHAGKAFKALHGSWFDGKLVTVKYLRLDRYHHRFPQALTCSTPLKPSDKHMNSMSHLRLRTGLANSQGSS
;
A
#
# COMPACT_ATOMS: atom_id res chain seq x y z
N MET A 1 60.28 -46.15 -35.10
CA MET A 1 58.97 -45.51 -35.34
C MET A 1 58.41 -44.92 -34.05
N MET A 2 58.08 -45.72 -33.02
CA MET A 2 57.51 -45.19 -31.76
C MET A 2 58.43 -44.19 -31.03
N SER A 3 59.75 -44.44 -31.00
CA SER A 3 60.72 -43.49 -30.43
C SER A 3 60.75 -42.15 -31.19
N THR A 4 60.74 -42.19 -32.52
CA THR A 4 60.67 -41.02 -33.42
C THR A 4 59.40 -40.20 -33.18
N LEU A 5 58.24 -40.86 -33.11
CA LEU A 5 56.95 -40.22 -32.83
C LEU A 5 56.92 -39.57 -31.45
N TYR A 6 57.49 -40.24 -30.44
CA TYR A 6 57.58 -39.70 -29.09
C TYR A 6 58.45 -38.44 -29.03
N LYS A 7 59.65 -38.46 -29.63
CA LYS A 7 60.55 -37.30 -29.67
C LYS A 7 59.96 -36.12 -30.45
N LEU A 8 59.29 -36.41 -31.56
CA LEU A 8 58.59 -35.41 -32.34
C LEU A 8 57.40 -34.81 -31.57
N HIS A 9 56.59 -35.65 -30.92
CA HIS A 9 55.49 -35.20 -30.07
C HIS A 9 55.99 -34.31 -28.92
N ASP A 10 57.05 -34.71 -28.22
CA ASP A 10 57.63 -33.95 -27.10
C ASP A 10 58.09 -32.56 -27.55
N ARG A 11 58.79 -32.47 -28.69
CA ARG A 11 59.23 -31.20 -29.26
C ARG A 11 58.05 -30.30 -29.66
N LEU A 12 57.05 -30.86 -30.34
CA LEU A 12 55.85 -30.12 -30.74
C LEU A 12 55.01 -29.67 -29.53
N ALA A 13 54.96 -30.49 -28.48
CA ALA A 13 54.26 -30.16 -27.24
C ALA A 13 54.94 -29.01 -26.50
N GLN A 14 56.28 -28.97 -26.46
CA GLN A 14 57.04 -27.84 -25.89
C GLN A 14 56.80 -26.54 -26.65
N ILE A 15 56.89 -26.55 -27.99
CA ILE A 15 56.64 -25.38 -28.84
C ILE A 15 55.21 -24.85 -28.64
N ALA A 16 54.22 -25.75 -28.65
CA ALA A 16 52.84 -25.38 -28.41
C ALA A 16 52.64 -24.82 -26.98
N GLY A 17 53.32 -25.38 -25.99
CA GLY A 17 53.32 -24.88 -24.60
C GLY A 17 53.92 -23.49 -24.46
N ASP A 18 55.09 -23.24 -25.06
CA ASP A 18 55.75 -21.94 -25.04
C ASP A 18 54.92 -20.86 -25.77
N HIS A 19 54.25 -21.22 -26.86
CA HIS A 19 53.31 -20.33 -27.54
C HIS A 19 52.12 -19.96 -26.64
N GLU A 20 51.47 -20.95 -26.02
CA GLU A 20 50.34 -20.68 -25.11
C GLU A 20 50.74 -19.90 -23.85
N CYS A 21 52.02 -19.96 -23.47
CA CYS A 21 52.58 -19.19 -22.37
C CYS A 21 53.13 -17.81 -22.79
N GLY A 22 53.01 -17.45 -24.08
CA GLY A 22 53.45 -16.16 -24.62
C GLY A 22 54.97 -15.99 -24.72
N ARG A 23 55.73 -17.10 -24.73
CA ARG A 23 57.19 -17.10 -24.89
C ARG A 23 57.63 -17.22 -26.35
N SER A 24 56.77 -17.77 -27.21
CA SER A 24 57.01 -17.93 -28.66
C SER A 24 55.79 -17.46 -29.45
N SER A 25 56.02 -16.91 -30.64
CA SER A 25 54.98 -16.62 -31.64
C SER A 25 54.65 -17.82 -32.54
N GLN A 26 55.48 -18.86 -32.52
CA GLN A 26 55.31 -20.06 -33.34
C GLN A 26 54.57 -21.15 -32.55
N ARG A 27 53.38 -21.53 -33.02
CA ARG A 27 52.59 -22.66 -32.47
C ARG A 27 52.79 -23.97 -33.22
N MET A 28 53.36 -23.89 -34.42
CA MET A 28 53.51 -25.00 -35.37
C MET A 28 54.95 -25.03 -35.88
N LEU A 29 55.38 -26.21 -36.32
CA LEU A 29 56.71 -26.46 -36.87
C LEU A 29 56.56 -26.96 -38.30
N SER A 30 57.37 -26.48 -39.24
CA SER A 30 57.33 -27.00 -40.61
C SER A 30 57.86 -28.45 -40.67
N VAL A 31 57.44 -29.21 -41.69
CA VAL A 31 57.94 -30.58 -41.90
C VAL A 31 59.46 -30.60 -42.10
N GLN A 32 60.02 -29.57 -42.73
CA GLN A 32 61.47 -29.43 -42.93
C GLN A 32 62.21 -29.21 -41.60
N GLU A 33 61.72 -28.32 -40.74
CA GLU A 33 62.31 -28.07 -39.42
C GLU A 33 62.16 -29.29 -38.50
N ALA A 34 61.05 -30.02 -38.60
CA ALA A 34 60.83 -31.26 -37.87
C ALA A 34 61.81 -32.37 -38.29
N ALA A 35 62.05 -32.51 -39.60
CA ALA A 35 63.03 -33.44 -40.14
C ALA A 35 64.45 -33.06 -39.71
N ALA A 36 64.80 -31.77 -39.76
CA ALA A 36 66.09 -31.26 -39.31
C ALA A 36 66.33 -31.52 -37.81
N TYR A 37 65.31 -31.32 -36.96
CA TYR A 37 65.38 -31.63 -35.53
C TYR A 37 65.63 -33.12 -35.25
N LEU A 38 64.97 -34.02 -35.99
CA LEU A 38 65.17 -35.45 -35.84
C LEU A 38 66.53 -35.91 -36.37
N LYS A 39 67.04 -35.27 -37.42
CA LYS A 39 68.38 -35.53 -37.96
C LYS A 39 69.49 -35.16 -36.96
N ASP A 40 69.33 -34.05 -36.25
CA ASP A 40 70.28 -33.60 -35.20
C ASP A 40 70.36 -34.58 -34.00
N LEU A 41 69.27 -35.31 -33.73
CA LEU A 41 69.22 -36.31 -32.65
C LEU A 41 69.96 -37.61 -32.97
N GLY A 42 70.13 -37.95 -34.25
CA GLY A 42 70.83 -39.16 -34.69
C GLY A 42 70.35 -39.68 -36.07
N PRO A 43 71.22 -40.35 -36.85
CA PRO A 43 70.87 -40.87 -38.17
C PRO A 43 69.77 -41.93 -38.13
N GLU A 44 69.58 -42.64 -37.00
CA GLU A 44 68.53 -43.66 -36.84
C GLU A 44 67.10 -43.11 -36.90
N TYR A 45 66.91 -41.79 -36.77
CA TYR A 45 65.60 -41.14 -36.82
C TYR A 45 65.24 -40.60 -38.22
N GLU A 46 66.23 -40.33 -39.07
CA GLU A 46 66.06 -39.75 -40.42
C GLU A 46 65.34 -40.76 -41.33
N ASP A 47 65.82 -42.01 -41.37
CA ASP A 47 65.26 -43.08 -42.21
C ASP A 47 63.84 -43.49 -41.83
N VAL A 48 63.39 -43.11 -40.64
CA VAL A 48 62.10 -43.52 -40.05
C VAL A 48 61.06 -42.40 -40.05
N PHE A 49 61.45 -41.16 -40.37
CA PHE A 49 60.56 -39.99 -40.32
C PHE A 49 59.43 -40.06 -41.35
N ASN A 50 59.74 -40.33 -42.62
CA ASN A 50 58.74 -40.40 -43.70
C ASN A 50 57.69 -41.47 -43.45
N THR A 51 58.10 -42.66 -42.99
CA THR A 51 57.21 -43.76 -42.61
C THR A 51 56.34 -43.39 -41.41
N SER A 52 56.87 -42.61 -40.46
CA SER A 52 56.12 -42.13 -39.29
C SER A 52 55.09 -41.07 -39.69
N LEU A 53 55.42 -40.16 -40.62
CA LEU A 53 54.51 -39.13 -41.12
C LEU A 53 53.37 -39.72 -41.96
N LEU A 54 53.68 -40.69 -42.84
CA LEU A 54 52.70 -41.52 -43.55
C LEU A 54 51.73 -42.22 -42.58
N TRP A 55 52.25 -42.74 -41.48
CA TRP A 55 51.46 -43.43 -40.47
C TRP A 55 50.55 -42.48 -39.70
N ILE A 56 51.04 -41.30 -39.29
CA ILE A 56 50.22 -40.26 -38.62
C ILE A 56 49.05 -39.86 -39.52
N PHE A 57 49.34 -39.59 -40.79
CA PHE A 57 48.34 -39.17 -41.77
C PHE A 57 47.24 -40.23 -41.99
N LYS A 58 47.65 -41.50 -42.17
CA LYS A 58 46.72 -42.58 -42.52
C LYS A 58 45.86 -43.06 -41.34
N ASN A 59 46.36 -42.98 -40.11
CA ASN A 59 45.64 -43.55 -38.96
C ASN A 59 44.48 -42.71 -38.45
N GLY A 60 44.38 -41.42 -38.81
CA GLY A 60 43.25 -40.54 -38.49
C GLY A 60 42.90 -40.38 -37.00
N LYS A 61 43.72 -40.93 -36.09
CA LYS A 61 43.53 -40.88 -34.63
C LYS A 61 44.40 -39.77 -34.05
N ASP A 62 43.87 -39.03 -33.08
CA ASP A 62 44.62 -38.01 -32.33
C ASP A 62 45.73 -38.67 -31.50
N VAL A 63 46.91 -38.79 -32.12
CA VAL A 63 48.16 -39.28 -31.50
C VAL A 63 48.94 -38.15 -30.83
N GLY A 64 48.32 -36.97 -30.63
CA GLY A 64 48.99 -35.81 -30.06
C GLY A 64 49.67 -34.90 -31.10
N ILE A 65 49.71 -35.32 -32.37
CA ILE A 65 50.31 -34.60 -33.51
C ILE A 65 49.24 -34.43 -34.60
N ARG A 66 49.00 -33.18 -34.99
CA ARG A 66 48.10 -32.76 -36.07
C ARG A 66 48.92 -32.28 -37.27
N CYS A 67 48.65 -32.86 -38.44
CA CYS A 67 49.18 -32.37 -39.72
C CYS A 67 48.33 -31.19 -40.21
N VAL A 68 48.97 -30.12 -40.67
CA VAL A 68 48.32 -28.89 -41.14
C VAL A 68 48.91 -28.50 -42.50
N GLY A 69 48.03 -28.12 -43.44
CA GLY A 69 48.39 -27.65 -44.78
C GLY A 69 48.70 -26.16 -44.84
N TYR A 70 48.58 -25.56 -46.03
CA TYR A 70 48.79 -24.12 -46.24
C TYR A 70 47.62 -23.30 -45.66
N GLY A 71 46.39 -23.83 -45.74
CA GLY A 71 45.19 -23.28 -45.11
C GLY A 71 44.85 -23.91 -43.75
N PRO A 72 44.32 -23.15 -42.78
CA PRO A 72 43.91 -23.66 -41.47
C PRO A 72 42.69 -24.62 -41.50
N GLU A 73 41.95 -24.70 -42.61
CA GLU A 73 40.73 -25.51 -42.77
C GLU A 73 40.73 -26.41 -44.03
N GLU A 74 41.88 -26.65 -44.65
CA GLU A 74 41.93 -27.58 -45.80
C GLU A 74 41.90 -29.04 -45.31
N ASP A 75 40.92 -29.80 -45.79
CA ASP A 75 40.90 -31.25 -45.67
C ASP A 75 42.05 -31.82 -46.52
N LEU A 76 43.11 -32.25 -45.84
CA LEU A 76 44.29 -32.79 -46.49
C LEU A 76 43.95 -34.12 -47.18
N THR A 77 44.04 -34.15 -48.52
CA THR A 77 43.76 -35.36 -49.33
C THR A 77 45.02 -36.16 -49.63
N ASN A 78 46.18 -35.49 -49.76
CA ASN A 78 47.48 -36.12 -49.98
C ASN A 78 48.53 -35.72 -48.93
N ILE A 79 49.50 -36.61 -48.75
CA ILE A 79 50.60 -36.44 -47.78
C ILE A 79 51.57 -35.33 -48.21
N THR A 80 51.65 -35.05 -49.51
CA THR A 80 52.41 -33.95 -50.10
C THR A 80 51.92 -32.57 -49.66
N ASP A 81 50.68 -32.51 -49.17
CA ASP A 81 50.02 -31.25 -48.80
C ASP A 81 50.29 -30.87 -47.33
N VAL A 82 50.95 -31.76 -46.56
CA VAL A 82 51.34 -31.53 -45.18
C VAL A 82 52.56 -30.61 -45.14
N GLN A 83 52.37 -29.36 -44.70
CA GLN A 83 53.47 -28.40 -44.53
C GLN A 83 53.88 -28.20 -43.09
N PHE A 84 52.94 -28.28 -42.15
CA PHE A 84 53.17 -28.01 -40.74
C PHE A 84 52.70 -29.16 -39.85
N LEU A 85 53.37 -29.28 -38.72
CA LEU A 85 53.04 -30.21 -37.64
C LEU A 85 52.74 -29.39 -36.39
N GLN A 86 51.64 -29.73 -35.72
CA GLN A 86 51.17 -29.07 -34.51
C GLN A 86 50.88 -30.11 -33.43
N SER A 87 51.18 -29.81 -32.16
CA SER A 87 50.73 -30.65 -31.06
C SER A 87 49.29 -30.32 -30.65
N THR A 88 48.46 -31.34 -30.42
CA THR A 88 47.13 -31.18 -29.81
C THR A 88 47.21 -31.03 -28.28
N ARG A 89 48.34 -31.41 -27.67
CA ARG A 89 48.56 -31.40 -26.21
C ARG A 89 49.81 -30.58 -25.85
N PRO A 90 49.68 -29.26 -25.65
CA PRO A 90 50.80 -28.40 -25.26
C PRO A 90 51.33 -28.76 -23.86
N GLN A 91 52.65 -28.87 -23.74
CA GLN A 91 53.34 -29.08 -22.48
C GLN A 91 53.64 -27.72 -21.84
N MET A 92 52.82 -27.32 -20.86
CA MET A 92 53.00 -26.04 -20.17
C MET A 92 53.75 -26.20 -18.85
N PRO A 93 54.71 -25.32 -18.52
CA PRO A 93 55.31 -25.28 -17.20
C PRO A 93 54.25 -24.93 -16.14
N PHE A 94 54.45 -25.46 -14.92
CA PHE A 94 53.53 -25.26 -13.78
C PHE A 94 53.17 -23.78 -13.56
N TRP A 95 54.17 -22.89 -13.60
CA TRP A 95 53.99 -21.46 -13.41
C TRP A 95 53.06 -20.81 -14.44
N CYS A 96 53.09 -21.25 -15.70
CA CYS A 96 52.21 -20.73 -16.74
C CYS A 96 50.76 -21.18 -16.52
N ARG A 97 50.56 -22.45 -16.16
CA ARG A 97 49.22 -22.98 -15.83
C ARG A 97 48.64 -22.26 -14.62
N PHE A 98 49.45 -22.06 -13.57
CA PHE A 98 49.04 -21.34 -12.37
C PHE A 98 48.70 -19.89 -12.66
N ARG A 99 49.56 -19.15 -13.39
CA ARG A 99 49.31 -17.76 -13.77
C ARG A 99 48.01 -17.61 -14.56
N ARG A 100 47.78 -18.47 -15.55
CA ARG A 100 46.58 -18.42 -16.40
C ARG A 100 45.33 -18.78 -15.61
N ALA A 101 45.40 -19.80 -14.75
CA ALA A 101 44.31 -20.15 -13.84
C ALA A 101 43.99 -19.00 -12.88
N PHE A 102 45.01 -18.40 -12.26
CA PHE A 102 44.85 -17.26 -11.37
C PHE A 102 44.20 -16.08 -12.08
N ILE A 103 44.72 -15.64 -13.23
CA ILE A 103 44.12 -14.55 -14.02
C ILE A 103 42.66 -14.84 -14.37
N THR A 104 42.37 -16.07 -14.82
CA THR A 104 41.00 -16.46 -15.20
C THR A 104 40.06 -16.41 -14.00
N VAL A 105 40.47 -16.97 -12.86
CA VAL A 105 39.68 -16.97 -11.62
C VAL A 105 39.48 -15.55 -11.11
N THR A 106 40.54 -14.73 -11.07
CA THR A 106 40.47 -13.32 -10.64
C THR A 106 39.54 -12.53 -11.55
N HIS A 107 39.64 -12.67 -12.87
CA HIS A 107 38.75 -11.96 -13.81
C HIS A 107 37.28 -12.40 -13.66
N ARG A 108 37.01 -13.70 -13.52
CA ARG A 108 35.65 -14.22 -13.27
C ARG A 108 35.09 -13.70 -11.95
N LEU A 109 35.91 -13.65 -10.90
CA LEU A 109 35.51 -13.11 -9.60
C LEU A 109 35.23 -11.60 -9.68
N LEU A 110 36.09 -10.84 -10.35
CA LEU A 110 35.91 -9.39 -10.57
C LEU A 110 34.60 -9.09 -11.30
N LEU A 111 34.28 -9.84 -12.37
CA LEU A 111 33.01 -9.70 -13.08
C LEU A 111 31.80 -9.98 -12.17
N LEU A 112 31.87 -10.99 -11.31
CA LEU A 112 30.81 -11.30 -10.35
C LEU A 112 30.66 -10.18 -9.32
N CYS A 113 31.75 -9.68 -8.76
CA CYS A 113 31.74 -8.55 -7.83
C CYS A 113 31.14 -7.28 -8.46
N LEU A 114 31.50 -6.97 -9.71
CA LEU A 114 30.91 -5.84 -10.45
C LEU A 114 29.39 -5.99 -10.59
N GLY A 115 28.91 -7.20 -10.92
CA GLY A 115 27.48 -7.50 -10.97
C GLY A 115 26.77 -7.25 -9.63
N VAL A 116 27.35 -7.72 -8.52
CA VAL A 116 26.80 -7.49 -7.17
C VAL A 116 26.76 -6.00 -6.82
N VAL A 117 27.82 -5.25 -7.11
CA VAL A 117 27.86 -3.80 -6.87
C VAL A 117 26.77 -3.06 -7.66
N LEU A 118 26.57 -3.44 -8.92
CA LEU A 118 25.55 -2.82 -9.79
C LEU A 118 24.14 -3.12 -9.27
N VAL A 119 23.86 -4.35 -8.86
CA VAL A 119 22.59 -4.73 -8.21
C VAL A 119 22.38 -3.95 -6.91
N CYS A 120 23.39 -3.87 -6.04
CA CYS A 120 23.31 -3.09 -4.81
C CYS A 120 23.06 -1.60 -5.07
N ALA A 121 23.70 -1.01 -6.09
CA ALA A 121 23.48 0.38 -6.47
C ALA A 121 22.04 0.61 -6.95
N VAL A 122 21.50 -0.28 -7.78
CA VAL A 122 20.09 -0.23 -8.21
C VAL A 122 19.14 -0.37 -7.03
N LEU A 123 19.37 -1.32 -6.13
CA LEU A 123 18.51 -1.50 -4.94
C LEU A 123 18.56 -0.29 -4.01
N ARG A 124 19.74 0.32 -3.79
CA ARG A 124 19.86 1.55 -3.01
C ARG A 124 19.15 2.72 -3.69
N TYR A 125 19.29 2.86 -5.00
CA TYR A 125 18.60 3.89 -5.76
C TYR A 125 17.08 3.71 -5.70
N MET A 126 16.57 2.48 -5.85
CA MET A 126 15.15 2.16 -5.73
C MET A 126 14.62 2.48 -4.34
N ARG A 127 15.34 2.09 -3.28
CA ARG A 127 14.97 2.44 -1.90
C ARG A 127 14.93 3.95 -1.69
N TYR A 128 15.95 4.67 -2.14
CA TYR A 128 16.00 6.13 -2.05
C TYR A 128 14.84 6.80 -2.82
N ARG A 129 14.51 6.30 -4.02
CA ARG A 129 13.37 6.76 -4.81
C ARG A 129 12.05 6.55 -4.07
N TRP A 130 11.85 5.36 -3.52
CA TRP A 130 10.64 5.01 -2.78
C TRP A 130 10.45 5.87 -1.54
N THR A 131 11.51 6.02 -0.71
CA THR A 131 11.44 6.83 0.51
C THR A 131 11.20 8.30 0.21
N LYS A 132 11.82 8.83 -0.85
CA LYS A 132 11.61 10.22 -1.27
C LYS A 132 10.17 10.46 -1.74
N GLU A 133 9.58 9.50 -2.45
CA GLU A 133 8.18 9.60 -2.90
C GLU A 133 7.20 9.50 -1.73
N GLU A 134 7.49 8.67 -0.73
CA GLU A 134 6.73 8.59 0.51
C GLU A 134 6.81 9.90 1.32
N GLU A 135 7.99 10.52 1.42
CA GLU A 135 8.15 11.83 2.06
C GLU A 135 7.37 12.92 1.33
N GLU A 136 7.45 12.99 0.00
CA GLU A 136 6.71 13.97 -0.81
C GLU A 136 5.18 13.79 -0.68
N THR A 137 4.69 12.54 -0.64
CA THR A 137 3.26 12.25 -0.46
C THR A 137 2.79 12.55 0.97
N ARG A 138 3.60 12.23 1.99
CA ARG A 138 3.31 12.58 3.38
C ARG A 138 3.26 14.10 3.58
N GLN A 139 4.20 14.84 3.01
CA GLN A 139 4.19 16.30 3.03
C GLN A 139 2.97 16.90 2.32
N MET A 140 2.54 16.30 1.21
CA MET A 140 1.30 16.68 0.52
C MET A 140 0.08 16.47 1.43
N TYR A 141 -0.06 15.29 2.07
CA TYR A 141 -1.19 15.03 2.97
C TYR A 141 -1.19 15.96 4.20
N ASP A 142 -0.03 16.18 4.81
CA ASP A 142 0.13 17.14 5.92
C ASP A 142 -0.28 18.56 5.50
N MET A 143 0.12 18.98 4.29
CA MET A 143 -0.30 20.27 3.72
C MET A 143 -1.81 20.34 3.50
N VAL A 144 -2.44 19.28 2.96
CA VAL A 144 -3.89 19.21 2.76
C VAL A 144 -4.64 19.32 4.09
N VAL A 145 -4.18 18.62 5.14
CA VAL A 145 -4.77 18.70 6.48
C VAL A 145 -4.70 20.13 7.02
N LYS A 146 -3.54 20.80 6.89
CA LYS A 146 -3.37 22.20 7.30
C LYS A 146 -4.28 23.16 6.53
N ILE A 147 -4.44 22.97 5.22
CA ILE A 147 -5.38 23.76 4.40
C ILE A 147 -6.81 23.58 4.90
N ILE A 148 -7.23 22.32 5.12
CA ILE A 148 -8.57 21.99 5.62
C ILE A 148 -8.82 22.62 6.98
N ASP A 149 -7.84 22.61 7.87
CA ASP A 149 -7.94 23.17 9.22
C ASP A 149 -8.15 24.69 9.16
N VAL A 150 -7.35 25.42 8.37
CA VAL A 150 -7.53 26.87 8.15
C VAL A 150 -8.90 27.19 7.59
N LEU A 151 -9.36 26.43 6.58
CA LEU A 151 -10.68 26.64 5.99
C LEU A 151 -11.82 26.32 6.97
N ARG A 152 -11.66 25.30 7.81
CA ARG A 152 -12.62 24.94 8.85
C ARG A 152 -12.70 26.02 9.93
N SER A 153 -11.57 26.41 10.51
CA SER A 153 -11.52 27.44 11.55
C SER A 153 -12.05 28.78 11.05
N HIS A 154 -11.74 29.16 9.80
CA HIS A 154 -12.30 30.37 9.19
C HIS A 154 -13.82 30.27 9.02
N ASN A 155 -14.33 29.11 8.62
CA ASN A 155 -15.76 28.88 8.49
C ASN A 155 -16.49 28.91 9.85
N GLU A 156 -15.85 28.41 10.92
CA GLU A 156 -16.36 28.52 12.30
C GLU A 156 -16.39 30.00 12.74
N ALA A 157 -15.32 30.76 12.52
CA ALA A 157 -15.27 32.19 12.82
C ALA A 157 -16.32 33.01 12.05
N CYS A 158 -16.60 32.65 10.78
CA CYS A 158 -17.68 33.26 9.99
C CYS A 158 -19.08 32.95 10.53
N GLN A 159 -19.26 31.84 11.25
CA GLN A 159 -20.55 31.51 11.86
C GLN A 159 -20.82 32.29 13.15
N GLU A 160 -19.75 32.64 13.87
CA GLU A 160 -19.79 33.46 15.08
C GLU A 160 -19.91 34.95 14.75
N THR A 161 -19.18 35.42 13.73
CA THR A 161 -19.12 36.82 13.34
C THR A 161 -19.78 37.05 11.99
N LYS A 162 -20.93 37.74 11.98
CA LYS A 162 -21.74 37.98 10.76
C LYS A 162 -21.06 38.83 9.68
N ASP A 163 -19.97 39.52 10.01
CA ASP A 163 -19.27 40.42 9.09
C ASP A 163 -18.21 39.72 8.24
N LEU A 164 -17.82 38.47 8.56
CA LEU A 164 -16.85 37.72 7.77
C LEU A 164 -17.49 36.99 6.60
N GLN A 165 -16.77 37.00 5.47
CA GLN A 165 -17.20 36.32 4.25
C GLN A 165 -16.84 34.83 4.29
N PRO A 166 -17.75 33.91 3.88
CA PRO A 166 -17.58 32.46 3.99
C PRO A 166 -16.70 31.87 2.87
N TYR A 167 -15.66 32.59 2.44
CA TYR A 167 -14.71 32.17 1.43
C TYR A 167 -13.35 32.83 1.69
N MET A 168 -12.27 32.12 1.34
CA MET A 168 -10.89 32.60 1.53
C MET A 168 -10.12 32.54 0.20
N PRO A 169 -9.42 33.61 -0.22
CA PRO A 169 -8.55 33.57 -1.39
C PRO A 169 -7.42 32.55 -1.23
N ILE A 170 -7.14 31.76 -2.27
CA ILE A 170 -6.04 30.77 -2.25
C ILE A 170 -4.69 31.41 -1.87
N PRO A 171 -4.32 32.62 -2.38
CA PRO A 171 -3.08 33.27 -1.95
C PRO A 171 -3.05 33.58 -0.45
N HIS A 172 -4.17 33.92 0.15
CA HIS A 172 -4.25 34.22 1.58
C HIS A 172 -4.04 32.95 2.42
N VAL A 173 -4.67 31.82 2.03
CA VAL A 173 -4.48 30.52 2.70
C VAL A 173 -3.02 30.06 2.60
N ARG A 174 -2.39 30.25 1.43
CA ARG A 174 -0.98 29.92 1.24
C ARG A 174 -0.09 30.75 2.17
N ASP A 175 -0.37 32.04 2.24
CA ASP A 175 0.45 33.00 2.95
C ASP A 175 0.27 32.85 4.49
N SER A 176 -0.86 32.32 4.97
CA SER A 176 -1.04 31.92 6.36
C SER A 176 -0.31 30.63 6.74
N LEU A 177 -0.13 29.71 5.78
CA LEU A 177 0.49 28.40 6.02
C LEU A 177 1.99 28.36 5.73
N ILE A 178 2.48 29.18 4.81
CA ILE A 178 3.85 29.15 4.30
C ILE A 178 4.48 30.54 4.45
N GLN A 179 5.50 30.62 5.30
CA GLN A 179 6.28 31.84 5.45
C GLN A 179 6.97 32.23 4.14
N PRO A 180 7.21 33.53 3.87
CA PRO A 180 7.80 34.00 2.62
C PRO A 180 9.12 33.30 2.23
N GLN A 181 9.94 32.94 3.22
CA GLN A 181 11.24 32.28 3.02
C GLN A 181 11.10 30.84 2.48
N ASP A 182 10.04 30.13 2.85
CA ASP A 182 9.83 28.72 2.50
C ASP A 182 9.04 28.51 1.21
N ARG A 183 8.50 29.57 0.60
CA ARG A 183 7.63 29.47 -0.59
C ARG A 183 8.27 28.73 -1.75
N LYS A 184 9.57 28.96 -1.99
CA LYS A 184 10.28 28.29 -3.10
C LYS A 184 10.44 26.79 -2.85
N LYS A 185 10.70 26.40 -1.60
CA LYS A 185 10.85 25.00 -1.19
C LYS A 185 9.53 24.24 -1.23
N MET A 186 8.47 24.86 -0.71
CA MET A 186 7.14 24.23 -0.58
C MET A 186 6.27 24.35 -1.84
N LYS A 187 6.71 25.07 -2.88
CA LYS A 187 5.93 25.28 -4.11
C LYS A 187 5.39 23.97 -4.70
N LYS A 188 6.26 22.96 -4.87
CA LYS A 188 5.88 21.66 -5.45
C LYS A 188 4.85 20.92 -4.57
N VAL A 189 5.01 20.99 -3.25
CA VAL A 189 4.07 20.38 -2.29
C VAL A 189 2.73 21.11 -2.32
N TRP A 190 2.74 22.44 -2.37
CA TRP A 190 1.55 23.27 -2.46
C TRP A 190 0.74 23.01 -3.73
N GLU A 191 1.37 23.03 -4.90
CA GLU A 191 0.70 22.74 -6.18
C GLU A 191 0.05 21.35 -6.18
N ARG A 192 0.81 20.33 -5.76
CA ARG A 192 0.29 18.95 -5.65
C ARG A 192 -0.87 18.83 -4.65
N ALA A 193 -0.81 19.56 -3.52
CA ALA A 193 -1.87 19.58 -2.53
C ALA A 193 -3.15 20.25 -3.05
N VAL A 194 -3.01 21.37 -3.79
CA VAL A 194 -4.14 22.07 -4.43
C VAL A 194 -4.82 21.17 -5.46
N ASP A 195 -4.05 20.49 -6.31
CA ASP A 195 -4.58 19.56 -7.31
C ASP A 195 -5.31 18.38 -6.64
N PHE A 196 -4.71 17.81 -5.57
CA PHE A 196 -5.33 16.74 -4.79
C PHE A 196 -6.64 17.20 -4.14
N LEU A 197 -6.67 18.40 -3.55
CA LEU A 197 -7.86 18.96 -2.91
C LEU A 197 -8.99 19.16 -3.94
N ALA A 198 -8.67 19.71 -5.11
CA ALA A 198 -9.65 19.93 -6.17
C ALA A 198 -10.24 18.63 -6.74
N ALA A 199 -9.45 17.55 -6.78
CA ALA A 199 -9.88 16.26 -7.31
C ALA A 199 -10.65 15.39 -6.29
N ASN A 200 -10.26 15.43 -5.01
CA ASN A 200 -10.68 14.43 -4.03
C ASN A 200 -11.47 14.98 -2.83
N GLU A 201 -11.43 16.29 -2.56
CA GLU A 201 -12.08 16.88 -1.38
C GLU A 201 -13.40 17.54 -1.74
N SER A 202 -14.51 16.88 -1.42
CA SER A 202 -15.86 17.38 -1.70
C SER A 202 -16.31 18.50 -0.75
N ARG A 203 -15.64 18.68 0.39
CA ARG A 203 -15.99 19.71 1.37
C ARG A 203 -15.50 21.11 0.98
N VAL A 204 -14.56 21.23 0.06
CA VAL A 204 -13.99 22.49 -0.40
C VAL A 204 -14.35 22.72 -1.85
N ARG A 205 -14.95 23.87 -2.16
CA ARG A 205 -15.26 24.27 -3.52
C ARG A 205 -14.38 25.42 -3.95
N THR A 206 -13.76 25.26 -5.11
CA THR A 206 -12.98 26.30 -5.78
C THR A 206 -13.90 27.14 -6.65
N GLU A 207 -13.96 28.45 -6.41
CA GLU A 207 -14.78 29.40 -7.17
C GLU A 207 -13.92 30.61 -7.57
N THR A 208 -14.25 31.28 -8.68
CA THR A 208 -13.64 32.58 -9.02
C THR A 208 -14.57 33.68 -8.56
N ARG A 209 -14.05 34.63 -7.76
CA ARG A 209 -14.85 35.69 -7.16
C ARG A 209 -14.10 37.01 -7.15
N ARG A 210 -14.83 38.09 -7.39
CA ARG A 210 -14.30 39.44 -7.33
C ARG A 210 -14.18 39.89 -5.87
N VAL A 211 -12.95 40.13 -5.41
CA VAL A 211 -12.64 40.62 -4.06
C VAL A 211 -11.90 41.94 -4.22
N GLY A 212 -12.46 43.04 -3.72
CA GLY A 212 -11.82 44.37 -3.82
C GLY A 212 -11.61 44.88 -5.25
N GLY A 213 -12.44 44.47 -6.22
CA GLY A 213 -12.35 44.90 -7.62
C GLY A 213 -11.49 44.03 -8.54
N ALA A 214 -10.76 43.05 -8.00
CA ALA A 214 -9.98 42.07 -8.77
C ALA A 214 -10.56 40.66 -8.63
N ASP A 215 -10.43 39.85 -9.69
CA ASP A 215 -10.93 38.49 -9.71
C ASP A 215 -9.90 37.52 -9.10
N PHE A 216 -10.29 36.82 -8.05
CA PHE A 216 -9.45 35.85 -7.33
C PHE A 216 -10.08 34.46 -7.35
N VAL A 217 -9.24 33.44 -7.38
CA VAL A 217 -9.66 32.07 -7.07
C VAL A 217 -9.74 31.92 -5.56
N VAL A 218 -10.91 31.55 -5.07
CA VAL A 218 -11.25 31.42 -3.66
C VAL A 218 -11.67 29.99 -3.33
N TRP A 219 -11.37 29.56 -2.10
CA TRP A 219 -11.91 28.35 -1.52
C TRP A 219 -13.09 28.68 -0.62
N ARG A 220 -14.18 27.95 -0.81
CA ARG A 220 -15.38 27.97 0.03
C ARG A 220 -15.53 26.62 0.69
N TRP A 221 -15.76 26.63 2.00
CA TRP A 221 -16.20 25.43 2.72
C TRP A 221 -17.69 25.19 2.40
N VAL A 222 -18.01 24.04 1.80
CA VAL A 222 -19.36 23.71 1.32
C VAL A 222 -20.07 22.70 2.21
N GLN A 223 -19.36 22.06 3.13
CA GLN A 223 -20.03 21.23 4.11
C GLN A 223 -21.01 22.12 4.89
N PRO A 224 -22.31 21.78 4.91
CA PRO A 224 -23.25 22.51 5.72
C PRO A 224 -22.73 22.44 7.16
N SER A 225 -22.42 23.59 7.75
CA SER A 225 -22.60 23.70 9.20
C SER A 225 -24.02 23.23 9.46
N ALA A 226 -24.25 22.51 10.56
CA ALA A 226 -25.58 22.16 11.04
C ALA A 226 -26.34 23.43 11.48
N SER A 227 -26.48 24.39 10.57
CA SER A 227 -27.25 25.60 10.65
C SER A 227 -28.48 25.42 9.77
N CYS A 228 -29.23 24.35 10.03
CA CYS A 228 -30.66 24.51 10.23
C CYS A 228 -30.86 24.69 11.74
N ASP A 229 -31.43 25.83 12.09
CA ASP A 229 -31.88 26.28 13.41
C ASP A 229 -30.85 26.31 14.56
N LYS A 230 -30.26 27.49 14.70
CA LYS A 230 -29.67 28.01 15.94
C LYS A 230 -30.74 28.12 17.03
N THR A 231 -31.18 26.99 17.58
CA THR A 231 -31.74 26.89 18.94
C THR A 231 -31.60 25.51 19.56
N SER A 232 -30.53 24.72 19.31
CA SER A 232 -30.25 23.61 20.23
C SER A 232 -28.81 23.11 20.42
N VAL A 233 -28.26 23.30 21.63
CA VAL A 233 -27.15 22.60 22.34
C VAL A 233 -27.29 21.06 22.39
N ILE A 234 -27.95 20.39 21.45
CA ILE A 234 -27.94 18.92 21.36
C ILE A 234 -27.73 18.57 19.88
N PRO A 235 -26.70 17.78 19.51
CA PRO A 235 -26.52 17.36 18.12
C PRO A 235 -27.80 16.68 17.62
N SER A 236 -28.28 17.07 16.44
CA SER A 236 -29.54 16.60 15.87
C SER A 236 -29.42 15.12 15.45
N LYS A 237 -29.60 14.22 16.41
CA LYS A 237 -29.64 12.78 16.14
C LYS A 237 -30.92 12.48 15.34
N VAL A 238 -30.75 12.02 14.11
CA VAL A 238 -31.85 11.88 13.14
C VAL A 238 -31.89 10.48 12.54
N TRP A 239 -33.10 10.02 12.22
CA TRP A 239 -33.35 8.77 11.49
C TRP A 239 -33.19 8.98 9.98
N GLN A 240 -32.43 8.10 9.31
CA GLN A 240 -32.03 8.25 7.90
C GLN A 240 -32.63 7.17 6.98
N GLY A 241 -33.74 6.55 7.41
CA GLY A 241 -34.41 5.48 6.65
C GLY A 241 -33.99 4.07 7.07
N GLN A 242 -34.44 3.06 6.30
CA GLN A 242 -34.17 1.64 6.54
C GLN A 242 -33.20 1.08 5.50
N ALA A 243 -32.26 0.25 5.95
CA ALA A 243 -31.24 -0.37 5.11
C ALA A 243 -31.81 -1.49 4.23
N PHE A 244 -32.87 -2.16 4.67
CA PHE A 244 -33.51 -3.27 3.97
C PHE A 244 -34.95 -3.47 4.44
N HIS A 245 -35.76 -4.13 3.61
CA HIS A 245 -37.08 -4.59 4.00
C HIS A 245 -36.97 -5.76 4.99
N LEU A 246 -37.88 -5.77 5.97
CA LEU A 246 -37.91 -6.80 7.00
C LEU A 246 -38.63 -8.04 6.49
N ASP A 247 -37.84 -9.09 6.25
CA ASP A 247 -38.26 -10.37 5.71
C ASP A 247 -37.89 -11.51 6.67
N ARG A 248 -38.35 -12.74 6.39
CA ARG A 248 -38.00 -13.95 7.19
C ARG A 248 -36.49 -14.24 7.26
N ARG A 249 -35.68 -13.65 6.38
CA ARG A 249 -34.21 -13.82 6.35
C ARG A 249 -33.50 -12.99 7.42
N ASN A 250 -34.07 -11.85 7.80
CA ASN A 250 -33.41 -10.84 8.66
C ASN A 250 -34.22 -10.50 9.92
N SER A 251 -35.42 -11.06 10.08
CA SER A 251 -36.27 -10.84 11.26
C SER A 251 -36.90 -12.15 11.77
N PRO A 252 -37.09 -12.31 13.10
CA PRO A 252 -37.84 -13.44 13.65
C PRO A 252 -39.29 -13.44 13.13
N PRO A 253 -39.87 -14.61 12.81
CA PRO A 253 -41.19 -14.68 12.19
C PRO A 253 -42.32 -14.15 13.08
N ASN A 254 -42.18 -14.28 14.41
CA ASN A 254 -43.14 -13.83 15.40
C ASN A 254 -42.44 -13.07 16.53
N SER A 255 -43.18 -12.18 17.18
CA SER A 255 -42.71 -11.48 18.38
C SER A 255 -42.66 -12.44 19.57
N LEU A 256 -41.44 -12.77 20.01
CA LEU A 256 -41.23 -13.81 21.03
C LEU A 256 -41.47 -13.31 22.46
N THR A 257 -41.17 -12.03 22.73
CA THR A 257 -41.22 -11.46 24.08
C THR A 257 -41.63 -9.98 24.03
N PRO A 258 -42.14 -9.39 25.13
CA PRO A 258 -42.50 -7.98 25.18
C PRO A 258 -41.30 -7.03 25.38
N CYS A 259 -40.06 -7.54 25.40
CA CYS A 259 -38.87 -6.74 25.71
C CYS A 259 -37.85 -6.81 24.57
N LEU A 260 -37.18 -5.69 24.32
CA LEU A 260 -36.20 -5.52 23.24
C LEU A 260 -34.86 -5.02 23.79
N LYS A 261 -33.77 -5.51 23.20
CA LYS A 261 -32.41 -4.93 23.28
C LYS A 261 -32.08 -4.33 21.92
N ILE A 262 -31.91 -3.01 21.89
CA ILE A 262 -31.50 -2.23 20.73
C ILE A 262 -30.00 -1.94 20.88
N ARG A 263 -29.22 -2.05 19.81
CA ARG A 263 -27.78 -1.77 19.78
C ARG A 263 -27.47 -0.65 18.78
N ASN A 264 -26.31 -0.03 18.97
CA ASN A 264 -25.74 0.96 18.08
C ASN A 264 -26.56 2.26 18.00
N MET A 265 -27.26 2.61 19.10
CA MET A 265 -28.07 3.84 19.18
C MET A 265 -27.23 5.09 19.53
N PHE A 266 -26.04 4.91 20.11
CA PHE A 266 -25.13 5.98 20.52
C PHE A 266 -23.72 5.43 20.67
N ASP A 267 -22.73 6.31 20.87
CA ASP A 267 -21.37 5.94 21.29
C ASP A 267 -21.04 6.66 22.60
N PRO A 268 -20.89 5.95 23.73
CA PRO A 268 -20.73 6.58 25.03
C PRO A 268 -19.48 7.47 25.15
N VAL A 269 -18.46 7.28 24.29
CA VAL A 269 -17.24 8.11 24.29
C VAL A 269 -17.50 9.49 23.66
N MET A 270 -18.47 9.57 22.76
CA MET A 270 -18.81 10.79 22.01
C MET A 270 -19.92 11.62 22.66
N GLU A 271 -20.59 11.11 23.70
CA GLU A 271 -21.68 11.80 24.39
C GLU A 271 -21.16 12.66 25.54
N ILE A 272 -21.58 13.93 25.59
CA ILE A 272 -21.14 14.90 26.60
C ILE A 272 -22.34 15.33 27.45
N GLY A 273 -22.14 15.43 28.77
CA GLY A 273 -23.14 15.86 29.76
C GLY A 273 -23.99 14.71 30.34
N ASP A 274 -24.85 15.03 31.31
CA ASP A 274 -25.59 13.99 32.05
C ASP A 274 -26.94 13.61 31.42
N HIS A 275 -27.47 14.43 30.52
CA HIS A 275 -28.87 14.36 30.05
C HIS A 275 -29.03 13.89 28.60
N TRP A 276 -27.95 13.56 27.87
CA TRP A 276 -28.01 13.10 26.47
C TRP A 276 -28.86 11.83 26.28
N HIS A 277 -28.97 11.00 27.31
CA HIS A 277 -29.73 9.77 27.29
C HIS A 277 -31.24 10.02 27.11
N LEU A 278 -31.76 11.19 27.51
CA LEU A 278 -33.16 11.57 27.29
C LEU A 278 -33.46 11.78 25.80
N ALA A 279 -32.52 12.37 25.05
CA ALA A 279 -32.65 12.53 23.59
C ALA A 279 -32.72 11.17 22.87
N ILE A 280 -32.00 10.16 23.35
CA ILE A 280 -32.07 8.79 22.81
C ILE A 280 -33.42 8.14 23.12
N GLN A 281 -33.98 8.37 24.32
CA GLN A 281 -35.31 7.88 24.67
C GLN A 281 -36.38 8.52 23.77
N GLU A 282 -36.30 9.83 23.60
CA GLU A 282 -37.22 10.60 22.76
C GLU A 282 -37.16 10.12 21.31
N ALA A 283 -35.97 9.96 20.72
CA ALA A 283 -35.81 9.47 19.36
C ALA A 283 -36.43 8.07 19.12
N ILE A 284 -36.44 7.20 20.14
CA ILE A 284 -37.11 5.89 20.06
C ILE A 284 -38.62 6.04 20.12
N LEU A 285 -39.14 6.93 20.98
CA LEU A 285 -40.57 7.22 21.09
C LEU A 285 -41.12 7.89 19.84
N GLU A 286 -40.35 8.81 19.23
CA GLU A 286 -40.68 9.44 17.95
C GLU A 286 -40.72 8.40 16.82
N LYS A 287 -39.71 7.53 16.73
CA LYS A 287 -39.68 6.49 15.68
C LYS A 287 -40.80 5.47 15.82
N CYS A 288 -41.25 5.25 17.06
CA CYS A 288 -42.35 4.37 17.41
C CYS A 288 -43.62 5.16 17.77
N SER A 289 -43.84 6.35 17.18
CA SER A 289 -44.96 7.23 17.56
C SER A 289 -46.33 6.61 17.35
N ASP A 290 -46.43 5.65 16.43
CA ASP A 290 -47.62 4.88 16.13
C ASP A 290 -47.83 3.69 17.09
N ASN A 291 -46.91 3.47 18.04
CA ASN A 291 -46.93 2.35 18.97
C ASN A 291 -47.24 2.80 20.40
N ASP A 292 -48.43 2.42 20.87
CA ASP A 292 -48.95 2.84 22.18
C ASP A 292 -48.62 1.85 23.30
N GLY A 293 -47.69 0.93 23.04
CA GLY A 293 -47.37 -0.15 23.96
C GLY A 293 -46.03 -0.03 24.68
N ILE A 294 -45.20 0.97 24.41
CA ILE A 294 -43.90 1.14 25.08
C ILE A 294 -44.14 1.70 26.49
N VAL A 295 -43.68 1.02 27.54
CA VAL A 295 -43.93 1.41 28.94
C VAL A 295 -42.68 1.76 29.74
N HIS A 296 -41.51 1.31 29.29
CA HIS A 296 -40.25 1.62 29.96
C HIS A 296 -39.09 1.54 28.97
N ILE A 297 -38.20 2.54 29.01
CA ILE A 297 -36.98 2.62 28.23
C ILE A 297 -35.81 2.88 29.18
N ALA A 298 -34.77 2.06 29.09
CA ALA A 298 -33.53 2.26 29.84
C ALA A 298 -32.33 2.31 28.89
N VAL A 299 -31.58 3.39 28.94
CA VAL A 299 -30.35 3.60 28.16
C VAL A 299 -29.16 3.19 29.03
N ASP A 300 -28.36 2.23 28.54
CA ASP A 300 -27.18 1.74 29.26
C ASP A 300 -25.97 2.63 28.95
N ARG A 301 -25.79 3.70 29.72
CA ARG A 301 -24.77 4.76 29.47
C ARG A 301 -23.34 4.23 29.40
N ASN A 302 -23.06 3.07 29.99
CA ASN A 302 -21.74 2.44 30.01
C ASN A 302 -21.54 1.42 28.88
N SER A 303 -22.57 1.17 28.07
CA SER A 303 -22.52 0.20 27.00
C SER A 303 -21.69 0.69 25.82
N ARG A 304 -20.52 0.07 25.61
CA ARG A 304 -19.69 0.30 24.41
C ARG A 304 -20.40 -0.05 23.09
N GLU A 305 -21.43 -0.91 23.15
CA GLU A 305 -22.27 -1.25 21.99
C GLU A 305 -23.41 -0.23 21.75
N GLY A 306 -23.54 0.81 22.59
CA GLY A 306 -24.65 1.78 22.47
C GLY A 306 -26.01 1.15 22.72
N CYS A 307 -26.17 0.41 23.82
CA CYS A 307 -27.37 -0.40 24.08
C CYS A 307 -28.51 0.38 24.73
N VAL A 308 -29.73 0.15 24.24
CA VAL A 308 -30.99 0.61 24.83
C VAL A 308 -31.95 -0.55 25.03
N TYR A 309 -32.66 -0.55 26.15
CA TYR A 309 -33.54 -1.63 26.58
C TYR A 309 -34.97 -1.13 26.67
N VAL A 310 -35.89 -1.75 25.93
CA VAL A 310 -37.30 -1.32 25.87
C VAL A 310 -38.21 -2.43 26.38
N LYS A 311 -39.17 -2.10 27.25
CA LYS A 311 -40.28 -2.96 27.67
C LYS A 311 -41.58 -2.43 27.08
N CYS A 312 -42.36 -3.34 26.51
CA CYS A 312 -43.71 -3.06 26.02
C CYS A 312 -44.78 -3.79 26.86
N LEU A 313 -46.05 -3.40 26.69
CA LEU A 313 -47.22 -4.05 27.32
C LEU A 313 -47.41 -5.50 26.85
N SER A 314 -47.19 -5.75 25.55
CA SER A 314 -47.36 -7.08 24.97
C SER A 314 -46.31 -7.38 23.90
N PRO A 315 -46.08 -8.66 23.57
CA PRO A 315 -45.21 -9.05 22.47
C PRO A 315 -45.65 -8.44 21.12
N GLY A 316 -46.94 -8.22 20.90
CA GLY A 316 -47.45 -7.56 19.68
C GLY A 316 -46.90 -6.14 19.52
N HIS A 317 -46.96 -5.34 20.59
CA HIS A 317 -46.39 -3.99 20.62
C HIS A 317 -44.86 -4.00 20.49
N ALA A 318 -44.18 -4.98 21.10
CA ALA A 318 -42.74 -5.15 20.91
C ALA A 318 -42.39 -5.50 19.46
N GLY A 319 -43.22 -6.28 18.77
CA GLY A 319 -43.09 -6.55 17.34
C GLY A 319 -43.23 -5.32 16.47
N LYS A 320 -44.17 -4.44 16.82
CA LYS A 320 -44.37 -3.16 16.14
C LYS A 320 -43.14 -2.26 16.29
N ALA A 321 -42.61 -2.11 17.51
CA ALA A 321 -41.37 -1.38 17.76
C ALA A 321 -40.16 -2.02 17.06
N PHE A 322 -40.05 -3.36 17.07
CA PHE A 322 -39.00 -4.08 16.37
C PHE A 322 -38.98 -3.72 14.88
N LYS A 323 -40.16 -3.68 14.23
CA LYS A 323 -40.26 -3.36 12.81
C LYS A 323 -39.87 -1.92 12.46
N ALA A 324 -40.14 -0.97 13.37
CA ALA A 324 -39.77 0.42 13.17
C ALA A 324 -38.25 0.67 13.36
N LEU A 325 -37.63 -0.06 14.28
CA LEU A 325 -36.26 0.19 14.73
C LEU A 325 -35.21 -0.71 14.05
N HIS A 326 -35.53 -1.97 13.80
CA HIS A 326 -34.55 -2.91 13.27
C HIS A 326 -34.18 -2.61 11.83
N GLY A 327 -32.88 -2.53 11.54
CA GLY A 327 -32.38 -2.24 10.20
C GLY A 327 -32.51 -0.77 9.81
N SER A 328 -32.89 0.11 10.74
CA SER A 328 -32.95 1.56 10.52
C SER A 328 -31.57 2.22 10.76
N TRP A 329 -31.28 3.29 10.02
CA TRP A 329 -30.13 4.14 10.25
C TRP A 329 -30.48 5.28 11.21
N PHE A 330 -29.66 5.46 12.23
CA PHE A 330 -29.75 6.55 13.20
C PHE A 330 -28.37 7.14 13.44
N ASP A 331 -28.21 8.45 13.22
CA ASP A 331 -26.93 9.14 13.41
C ASP A 331 -25.74 8.47 12.69
N GLY A 332 -25.96 8.07 11.43
CA GLY A 332 -24.96 7.38 10.61
C GLY A 332 -24.65 5.95 11.05
N LYS A 333 -25.41 5.37 12.00
CA LYS A 333 -25.21 4.02 12.54
C LYS A 333 -26.39 3.11 12.24
N LEU A 334 -26.09 1.88 11.85
CA LEU A 334 -27.12 0.86 11.61
C LEU A 334 -27.60 0.26 12.94
N VAL A 335 -28.89 0.42 13.23
CA VAL A 335 -29.54 -0.04 14.46
C VAL A 335 -29.97 -1.50 14.32
N THR A 336 -29.63 -2.31 15.33
CA THR A 336 -30.03 -3.72 15.39
C THR A 336 -30.81 -4.03 16.66
N VAL A 337 -31.84 -4.86 16.54
CA VAL A 337 -32.76 -5.16 17.64
C VAL A 337 -32.79 -6.68 17.87
N LYS A 338 -32.82 -7.09 19.14
CA LYS A 338 -33.06 -8.49 19.54
C LYS A 338 -34.09 -8.54 20.64
N TYR A 339 -34.92 -9.58 20.64
CA TYR A 339 -35.84 -9.86 21.75
C TYR A 339 -35.06 -10.24 23.02
N LEU A 340 -35.55 -9.77 24.16
CA LEU A 340 -35.04 -10.07 25.49
C LEU A 340 -36.15 -10.71 26.31
N ARG A 341 -35.84 -11.71 27.13
CA ARG A 341 -36.83 -12.30 28.03
C ARG A 341 -37.21 -11.33 29.15
N LEU A 342 -38.47 -11.37 29.56
CA LEU A 342 -39.04 -10.45 30.55
C LEU A 342 -38.39 -10.61 31.94
N ASP A 343 -38.14 -11.85 32.37
CA ASP A 343 -37.42 -12.19 33.61
C ASP A 343 -36.06 -11.48 33.70
N ARG A 344 -35.26 -11.55 32.63
CA ARG A 344 -33.94 -10.93 32.56
C ARG A 344 -34.04 -9.41 32.50
N TYR A 345 -35.08 -8.87 31.86
CA TYR A 345 -35.33 -7.43 31.83
C TYR A 345 -35.60 -6.91 33.24
N HIS A 346 -36.52 -7.53 33.98
CA HIS A 346 -36.86 -7.13 35.36
C HIS A 346 -35.72 -7.32 36.33
N HIS A 347 -34.92 -8.39 36.19
CA HIS A 347 -33.72 -8.56 37.00
C HIS A 347 -32.71 -7.42 36.80
N ARG A 348 -32.58 -6.90 35.57
CA ARG A 348 -31.67 -5.78 35.28
C ARG A 348 -32.27 -4.41 35.63
N PHE A 349 -33.58 -4.27 35.45
CA PHE A 349 -34.33 -3.02 35.64
C PHE A 349 -35.55 -3.28 36.53
N PRO A 350 -35.38 -3.42 37.86
CA PRO A 350 -36.47 -3.73 38.78
C PRO A 350 -37.55 -2.65 38.80
N GLN A 351 -37.18 -1.39 38.54
CA GLN A 351 -38.13 -0.27 38.40
C GLN A 351 -39.17 -0.50 37.29
N ALA A 352 -38.88 -1.35 36.30
CA ALA A 352 -39.79 -1.64 35.21
C ALA A 352 -40.92 -2.62 35.60
N LEU A 353 -40.92 -3.18 36.82
CA LEU A 353 -41.98 -4.07 37.31
C LEU A 353 -43.32 -3.33 37.42
N THR A 354 -43.29 -2.10 37.93
CA THR A 354 -44.48 -1.25 38.18
C THR A 354 -44.87 -0.39 36.98
N CYS A 355 -44.04 -0.32 35.93
CA CYS A 355 -44.34 0.43 34.71
C CYS A 355 -45.39 -0.28 33.85
N SER A 356 -46.59 0.27 33.81
CA SER A 356 -47.73 -0.16 32.98
C SER A 356 -48.33 0.97 32.13
N THR A 357 -47.98 2.22 32.40
CA THR A 357 -48.43 3.39 31.64
C THR A 357 -47.62 3.56 30.35
N PRO A 358 -48.26 3.67 29.17
CA PRO A 358 -47.56 3.95 27.92
C PRO A 358 -46.81 5.28 27.94
N LEU A 359 -45.56 5.24 27.48
CA LEU A 359 -44.74 6.41 27.21
C LEU A 359 -45.12 6.98 25.85
N LYS A 360 -45.14 8.30 25.76
CA LYS A 360 -45.40 9.05 24.53
C LYS A 360 -44.29 10.07 24.31
N PRO A 361 -43.97 10.39 23.04
CA PRO A 361 -43.05 11.48 22.76
C PRO A 361 -43.62 12.79 23.31
N SER A 362 -42.73 13.70 23.71
CA SER A 362 -43.07 14.91 24.44
C SER A 362 -43.76 15.99 23.58
N ASP A 363 -43.92 15.80 22.25
CA ASP A 363 -44.70 16.68 21.37
C ASP A 363 -45.23 15.98 20.08
N LYS A 364 -46.37 16.45 19.57
CA LYS A 364 -47.03 15.95 18.34
C LYS A 364 -46.59 16.66 17.05
N HIS A 365 -45.68 17.63 17.12
CA HIS A 365 -45.10 18.28 15.94
C HIS A 365 -43.74 17.66 15.66
N MET A 366 -43.46 17.27 14.42
CA MET A 366 -42.21 16.65 13.96
C MET A 366 -40.99 17.59 14.09
N ASN A 367 -40.66 18.09 15.29
CA ASN A 367 -39.52 19.00 15.54
C ASN A 367 -39.09 19.12 17.03
N SER A 368 -39.43 18.17 17.91
CA SER A 368 -39.29 18.38 19.36
C SER A 368 -38.14 17.66 20.05
N MET A 369 -36.95 17.76 19.47
CA MET A 369 -35.73 17.85 20.29
C MET A 369 -35.45 19.29 20.77
N SER A 370 -36.35 20.23 20.46
CA SER A 370 -36.26 21.64 20.83
C SER A 370 -36.92 22.01 22.17
N HIS A 371 -37.91 21.26 22.67
CA HIS A 371 -38.75 21.72 23.80
C HIS A 371 -38.43 21.20 25.20
N LEU A 372 -37.50 20.25 25.38
CA LEU A 372 -36.99 19.89 26.71
C LEU A 372 -36.17 21.03 27.39
N ARG A 373 -36.01 22.17 26.71
CA ARG A 373 -35.32 23.38 27.18
C ARG A 373 -36.16 24.29 28.08
N LEU A 374 -37.48 24.17 28.09
CA LEU A 374 -38.35 25.18 28.71
C LEU A 374 -38.85 24.84 30.12
N ARG A 375 -38.61 23.62 30.64
CA ARG A 375 -39.15 23.23 31.96
C ARG A 375 -38.22 23.41 33.15
N THR A 376 -36.96 23.78 32.93
CA THR A 376 -36.00 24.10 34.01
C THR A 376 -35.75 25.60 34.20
N GLY A 377 -36.38 26.48 33.40
CA GLY A 377 -36.12 27.93 33.43
C GLY A 377 -37.19 28.82 34.06
N LEU A 378 -38.34 28.29 34.50
CA LEU A 378 -39.48 29.12 34.94
C LEU A 378 -39.91 28.90 36.40
N ALA A 379 -38.96 28.53 37.27
CA ALA A 379 -39.14 28.55 38.71
C ALA A 379 -37.94 29.23 39.39
N ASN A 380 -37.73 30.52 39.11
CA ASN A 380 -37.06 31.48 39.99
C ASN A 380 -36.99 32.87 39.33
N SER A 381 -38.06 33.66 39.43
CA SER A 381 -37.99 35.13 39.52
C SER A 381 -39.39 35.74 39.71
N GLN A 382 -39.89 35.66 40.94
CA GLN A 382 -40.67 36.75 41.49
C GLN A 382 -39.95 37.20 42.77
N GLY A 383 -39.44 38.43 42.76
CA GLY A 383 -38.82 39.03 43.94
C GLY A 383 -37.95 40.24 43.60
N SER A 384 -38.41 41.41 44.05
CA SER A 384 -37.73 42.72 44.17
C SER A 384 -37.64 43.64 42.93
N SER A 385 -38.67 44.47 42.76
CA SER A 385 -38.58 45.92 43.00
C SER A 385 -39.98 46.47 43.28
#